data_AF-A0A2X2W7T9-F1
#
_entry.id   AF-A0A2X2W7T9-F1
#
_cell.length_a   1.000
_cell.length_b   1.000
_cell.length_c   1.000
_cell.angle_alpha   90.00
_cell.angle_beta   90.00
_cell.angle_gamma   90.00
#
_symmetry.space_group_name_H-M   'P 1'
#
loop_
_entity.id
_entity.type
_entity.pdbx_description
1 polymer ?
#
loop_
_entity_poly.entity_id
_entity_poly.type
_entity_poly.pdbx_seq_one_letter_code
_entity_poly.pdbx_strand_id
1 'polypeptide(L)'
;MQLQKLVNMFGGDLSRRYGQKVHKLTLHGGFSCPNRDGTIGRGGCTFCNVASFADEAQQYRSIAEQLAHQAHLVNRAKRYLAYFQAYTSTFAEVQVLRSMYQQAVSQASIVGLCVGTRPDCVPDAVLDLPLRI
;
A
#
# COMPACT_ATOMS: atom_id res chain seq x y z
N MET A 1 0.94 -30.67 11.57
CA MET A 1 2.28 -30.09 11.36
C MET A 1 2.18 -28.57 11.45
N GLN A 2 2.94 -27.90 12.33
CA GLN A 2 2.86 -26.43 12.46
C GLN A 2 3.77 -25.76 11.42
N LEU A 3 3.18 -25.22 10.34
CA LEU A 3 3.90 -24.63 9.20
C LEU A 3 4.92 -23.55 9.62
N GLN A 4 4.62 -22.77 10.66
CA GLN A 4 5.53 -21.76 11.21
C GLN A 4 6.89 -22.29 11.73
N LYS A 5 7.01 -23.60 11.98
CA LYS A 5 8.27 -24.21 12.41
C LYS A 5 9.18 -24.58 11.24
N LEU A 6 8.64 -24.61 10.02
CA LEU A 6 9.35 -25.07 8.82
C LEU A 6 9.57 -23.94 7.80
N VAL A 7 8.78 -22.86 7.88
CA VAL A 7 8.83 -21.76 6.90
C VAL A 7 8.84 -20.42 7.62
N ASN A 8 9.72 -19.51 7.17
CA ASN A 8 9.72 -18.12 7.59
C ASN A 8 8.56 -17.37 6.94
N MET A 9 7.42 -17.33 7.64
CA MET A 9 6.28 -16.51 7.21
C MET A 9 6.55 -15.03 7.48
N PHE A 10 6.22 -14.16 6.51
CA PHE A 10 6.43 -12.72 6.60
C PHE A 10 5.83 -12.10 7.87
N GLY A 11 4.59 -12.46 8.24
CA GLY A 11 3.97 -11.96 9.47
C GLY A 11 4.69 -12.40 10.75
N GLY A 12 5.25 -13.62 10.77
CA GLY A 12 6.05 -14.11 11.88
C GLY A 12 7.39 -13.39 11.98
N ASP A 13 8.02 -13.12 10.84
CA ASP A 13 9.25 -12.33 10.76
C ASP A 13 9.05 -10.90 11.28
N LEU A 14 8.01 -10.21 10.80
CA LEU A 14 7.65 -8.87 11.30
C LEU A 14 7.35 -8.89 12.81
N SER A 15 6.64 -9.90 13.30
CA SER A 15 6.35 -10.01 14.73
C SER A 15 7.62 -10.18 15.57
N ARG A 16 8.63 -10.89 15.06
CA ARG A 16 9.94 -11.03 15.73
C ARG A 16 10.73 -9.72 15.69
N ARG A 17 10.77 -9.03 14.54
CA ARG A 17 11.51 -7.77 14.38
C ARG A 17 10.97 -6.62 15.23
N TYR A 18 9.64 -6.52 15.32
CA TYR A 18 8.99 -5.39 16.00
C TYR A 18 8.43 -5.73 17.38
N GLY A 19 8.58 -6.98 17.85
CA GLY A 19 8.10 -7.45 19.16
C GLY A 19 6.56 -7.51 19.29
N GLN A 20 5.83 -7.27 18.21
CA GLN A 20 4.37 -7.24 18.19
C GLN A 20 3.85 -7.44 16.76
N LYS A 21 2.57 -7.78 16.64
CA LYS A 21 1.91 -7.95 15.34
C LYS A 21 1.94 -6.65 14.54
N VAL A 22 2.27 -6.77 13.25
CA VAL A 22 2.19 -5.69 12.26
C VAL A 22 1.00 -5.93 11.34
N HIS A 23 0.24 -4.88 11.02
CA HIS A 23 -0.89 -4.96 10.09
C HIS A 23 -0.75 -4.03 8.89
N LYS A 24 -1.25 -4.46 7.73
CA LYS A 24 -1.32 -3.62 6.55
C LYS A 24 -2.54 -2.71 6.67
N LEU A 25 -2.36 -1.41 6.45
CA LEU A 25 -3.43 -0.44 6.36
C LEU A 25 -3.58 -0.05 4.90
N THR A 26 -4.74 -0.34 4.33
CA THR A 26 -5.03 -0.11 2.91
C THR A 26 -5.22 1.38 2.66
N LEU A 27 -4.56 1.90 1.63
CA LEU A 27 -4.61 3.30 1.21
C LEU A 27 -5.05 3.40 -0.24
N HIS A 28 -5.80 4.47 -0.51
CA HIS A 28 -6.19 4.91 -1.83
C HIS A 28 -5.40 6.17 -2.20
N GLY A 29 -4.41 6.03 -3.08
CA GLY A 29 -3.56 7.15 -3.52
C GLY A 29 -4.18 8.05 -4.60
N GLY A 30 -5.40 7.73 -5.07
CA GLY A 30 -6.07 8.49 -6.14
C GLY A 30 -5.52 8.19 -7.53
N PHE A 31 -4.73 7.13 -7.67
CA PHE A 31 -4.14 6.70 -8.93
C PHE A 31 -5.17 5.97 -9.81
N SER A 32 -4.93 6.01 -11.12
CA SER A 32 -5.64 5.18 -12.09
C SER A 32 -4.88 3.88 -12.39
N CYS A 33 -5.42 3.08 -13.30
CA CYS A 33 -4.74 1.95 -13.92
C CYS A 33 -4.77 2.14 -15.44
N PRO A 34 -3.63 2.00 -16.14
CA PRO A 34 -3.56 2.18 -17.59
C PRO A 34 -4.41 1.16 -18.38
N ASN A 35 -4.78 0.04 -17.75
CA ASN A 35 -5.69 -0.94 -18.34
C ASN A 35 -7.18 -0.55 -18.16
N ARG A 36 -7.46 0.50 -17.38
CA ARG A 36 -8.81 1.03 -17.14
C ARG A 36 -9.03 2.37 -17.85
N ASP A 37 -8.06 3.28 -17.79
CA ASP A 37 -8.21 4.64 -18.33
C ASP A 37 -8.11 4.77 -19.85
N GLY A 38 -7.73 3.71 -20.56
CA GLY A 38 -7.62 3.71 -22.01
C GLY A 38 -6.20 3.90 -22.54
N THR A 39 -5.19 4.05 -21.68
CA THR A 39 -3.78 4.19 -22.10
C THR A 39 -3.23 2.92 -22.75
N ILE A 40 -3.45 1.75 -22.11
CA ILE A 40 -3.03 0.43 -22.62
C ILE A 40 -4.27 -0.41 -22.95
N GLY A 41 -5.33 -0.29 -22.17
CA GLY A 41 -6.58 -1.02 -22.34
C GLY A 41 -7.76 -0.26 -21.77
N ARG A 42 -8.98 -0.77 -22.02
CA ARG A 42 -10.23 -0.16 -21.56
C ARG A 42 -11.03 -1.15 -20.72
N GLY A 43 -11.68 -0.66 -19.67
CA GLY A 43 -12.57 -1.46 -18.82
C GLY A 43 -11.88 -2.22 -17.67
N GLY A 44 -10.56 -2.41 -17.71
CA GLY A 44 -9.80 -3.11 -16.67
C GLY A 44 -9.62 -4.60 -16.92
N CYS A 45 -8.89 -5.27 -16.02
CA CYS A 45 -8.69 -6.71 -16.11
C CYS A 45 -9.98 -7.46 -15.74
N THR A 46 -10.28 -8.58 -16.40
CA THR A 46 -11.49 -9.39 -16.13
C THR A 46 -11.63 -9.84 -14.67
N PHE A 47 -10.52 -10.01 -13.96
CA PHE A 47 -10.49 -10.39 -12.55
C PHE A 47 -10.48 -9.18 -11.58
N CYS A 48 -10.36 -7.95 -12.09
CA CYS A 48 -10.20 -6.76 -11.26
C CYS A 48 -11.57 -6.27 -10.76
N ASN A 49 -11.81 -6.43 -9.46
CA ASN A 49 -12.98 -5.86 -8.78
C ASN A 49 -12.55 -4.89 -7.68
N VAL A 50 -12.29 -3.65 -8.05
CA VAL A 50 -11.80 -2.62 -7.10
C VAL A 50 -12.78 -2.38 -5.96
N ALA A 51 -14.09 -2.45 -6.25
CA ALA A 51 -15.15 -2.27 -5.25
C ALA A 51 -15.12 -3.33 -4.12
N SER A 52 -14.46 -4.47 -4.30
CA SER A 52 -14.37 -5.49 -3.25
C SER A 52 -13.24 -5.26 -2.24
N PHE A 53 -12.30 -4.34 -2.51
CA PHE A 53 -11.13 -4.14 -1.65
C PHE A 53 -10.70 -2.68 -1.45
N ALA A 54 -11.28 -1.74 -2.19
CA ALA A 54 -10.99 -0.33 -2.04
C ALA A 54 -12.28 0.47 -1.83
N ASP A 55 -12.25 1.36 -0.84
CA ASP A 55 -13.26 2.40 -0.65
C ASP A 55 -12.87 3.63 -1.47
N GLU A 56 -13.56 3.84 -2.59
CA GLU A 56 -13.31 4.95 -3.51
C GLU A 56 -13.39 6.32 -2.82
N ALA A 57 -14.18 6.47 -1.76
CA ALA A 57 -14.29 7.74 -1.05
C ALA A 57 -12.98 8.12 -0.32
N GLN A 58 -12.10 7.15 -0.04
CA GLN A 58 -10.81 7.43 0.61
C GLN A 58 -9.88 8.25 -0.27
N GLN A 59 -10.05 8.25 -1.59
CA GLN A 59 -9.20 9.02 -2.51
C GLN A 59 -9.23 10.53 -2.26
N TYR A 60 -10.29 11.03 -1.63
CA TYR A 60 -10.47 12.45 -1.30
C TYR A 60 -9.93 12.84 0.07
N ARG A 61 -9.46 11.87 0.87
CA ARG A 61 -8.87 12.09 2.19
C ARG A 61 -7.36 12.10 2.10
N SER A 62 -6.71 12.88 2.97
CA SER A 62 -5.25 12.84 3.09
C SER A 62 -4.76 11.46 3.53
N ILE A 63 -3.50 11.14 3.20
CA ILE A 63 -2.88 9.88 3.61
C ILE A 63 -2.89 9.70 5.14
N ALA A 64 -2.67 10.78 5.89
CA ALA A 64 -2.72 10.76 7.35
C ALA A 64 -4.11 10.40 7.88
N GLU A 65 -5.18 10.98 7.33
CA GLU A 65 -6.56 10.67 7.71
C GLU A 65 -6.94 9.23 7.36
N GLN A 66 -6.54 8.75 6.17
CA GLN A 66 -6.76 7.36 5.78
C GLN A 66 -6.07 6.41 6.75
N LEU A 67 -4.79 6.65 7.09
CA LEU A 67 -4.03 5.84 8.04
C LEU A 67 -4.66 5.83 9.44
N ALA A 68 -5.04 6.99 9.96
CA ALA A 68 -5.68 7.11 11.27
C ALA A 68 -7.02 6.35 11.32
N HIS A 69 -7.85 6.52 10.29
CA HIS A 69 -9.12 5.83 10.15
C HIS A 69 -8.95 4.30 10.07
N GLN A 70 -8.04 3.82 9.22
CA GLN A 70 -7.78 2.39 9.07
C GLN A 70 -7.18 1.77 10.34
N ALA A 71 -6.26 2.47 11.01
CA ALA A 71 -5.70 2.02 12.28
C ALA A 71 -6.80 1.87 13.36
N HIS A 72 -7.74 2.82 13.41
CA HIS A 72 -8.88 2.76 14.32
C HIS A 72 -9.81 1.58 14.02
N LEU A 73 -10.10 1.27 12.75
CA LEU A 73 -10.91 0.11 12.37
C LEU A 73 -10.23 -1.22 12.72
N VAL A 74 -8.92 -1.31 12.51
CA VAL A 74 -8.15 -2.53 12.79
C VAL A 74 -8.07 -2.80 14.29
N ASN A 75 -7.72 -1.79 15.10
CA ASN A 75 -7.58 -1.82 16.56
C ASN A 75 -6.99 -3.13 17.17
N ARG A 76 -6.03 -3.73 16.46
CA ARG A 76 -5.44 -5.05 16.78
C ARG A 76 -3.91 -5.08 16.68
N ALA A 77 -3.31 -3.94 16.37
CA ALA A 77 -1.86 -3.76 16.25
C ALA A 77 -1.49 -2.34 16.69
N LYS A 78 -0.20 -2.09 16.95
CA LYS A 78 0.32 -0.73 17.17
C LYS A 78 1.36 -0.30 16.13
N ARG A 79 1.70 -1.21 15.22
CA ARG A 79 2.66 -1.02 14.14
C ARG A 79 2.04 -1.48 12.83
N TYR A 80 2.33 -0.76 11.77
CA TYR A 80 1.59 -0.90 10.52
C TYR A 80 2.49 -0.81 9.29
N LEU A 81 2.03 -1.40 8.19
CA LEU A 81 2.56 -1.16 6.86
C LEU A 81 1.56 -0.29 6.11
N ALA A 82 1.99 0.84 5.57
CA ALA A 82 1.18 1.66 4.67
C ALA A 82 1.04 0.91 3.34
N TYR A 83 -0.17 0.50 2.95
CA TYR A 83 -0.39 -0.32 1.77
C TYR A 83 -1.20 0.42 0.70
N PHE A 84 -0.50 1.00 -0.28
CA PHE A 84 -1.13 1.55 -1.48
C PHE A 84 -1.62 0.40 -2.35
N GLN A 85 -2.92 0.11 -2.26
CA GLN A 85 -3.50 -1.12 -2.83
C GLN A 85 -4.34 -0.85 -4.09
N ALA A 86 -5.05 0.27 -4.13
CA ALA A 86 -5.98 0.58 -5.22
C ALA A 86 -5.22 0.86 -6.52
N TYR A 87 -5.70 0.27 -7.62
CA TYR A 87 -5.20 0.51 -8.98
C TYR A 87 -3.69 0.23 -9.16
N THR A 88 -3.03 0.99 -10.04
CA THR A 88 -1.59 0.90 -10.29
C THR A 88 -0.91 1.99 -9.47
N SER A 89 -0.45 1.67 -8.26
CA SER A 89 -0.02 2.69 -7.29
C SER A 89 1.32 3.38 -7.60
N THR A 90 1.90 3.10 -8.76
CA THR A 90 3.07 3.79 -9.33
C THR A 90 2.72 4.53 -10.63
N PHE A 91 1.43 4.59 -11.00
CA PHE A 91 0.95 5.26 -12.22
C PHE A 91 0.67 6.74 -11.93
N ALA A 92 1.74 7.47 -11.61
CA ALA A 92 1.77 8.91 -11.46
C ALA A 92 3.20 9.42 -11.61
N GLU A 93 3.35 10.73 -11.72
CA GLU A 93 4.67 11.38 -11.70
C GLU A 93 5.47 11.01 -10.45
N VAL A 94 6.77 10.74 -10.61
CA VAL A 94 7.64 10.22 -9.55
C VAL A 94 7.67 11.11 -8.31
N GLN A 95 7.56 12.44 -8.48
CA GLN A 95 7.52 13.38 -7.36
C GLN A 95 6.19 13.32 -6.59
N VAL A 96 5.08 13.01 -7.26
CA VAL A 96 3.78 12.79 -6.61
C VAL A 96 3.84 11.53 -5.76
N LEU A 97 4.37 10.43 -6.33
CA LEU A 97 4.58 9.17 -5.62
C LEU A 97 5.46 9.37 -4.39
N ARG A 98 6.60 10.06 -4.55
CA ARG A 98 7.51 10.39 -3.45
C ARG A 98 6.81 11.14 -2.33
N SER A 99 6.05 12.18 -2.65
CA SER A 99 5.32 12.98 -1.67
C SER A 99 4.33 12.13 -0.88
N MET A 100 3.51 11.33 -1.57
CA MET A 100 2.51 10.47 -0.92
C MET A 100 3.15 9.36 -0.07
N TYR A 101 4.18 8.70 -0.58
CA TYR A 101 4.90 7.65 0.16
C TYR A 101 5.60 8.23 1.39
N GLN A 102 6.23 9.40 1.26
CA GLN A 102 6.90 10.06 2.37
C GLN A 102 5.92 10.47 3.47
N GLN A 103 4.73 10.97 3.12
CA GLN A 103 3.66 11.27 4.08
C GLN A 103 3.17 10.02 4.82
N ALA A 104 3.14 8.87 4.13
CA ALA A 104 2.72 7.61 4.73
C ALA A 104 3.74 7.10 5.74
N VAL A 105 5.02 7.06 5.37
CA VAL A 105 6.08 6.51 6.22
C VAL A 105 6.50 7.47 7.34
N SER A 106 6.18 8.76 7.26
CA SER A 106 6.44 9.71 8.36
C SER A 106 5.55 9.51 9.58
N GLN A 107 4.52 8.66 9.51
CA GLN A 107 3.66 8.36 10.65
C GLN A 107 4.38 7.41 11.62
N ALA A 108 4.46 7.77 12.91
CA ALA A 108 5.25 7.03 13.91
C ALA A 108 4.84 5.55 14.08
N SER A 109 3.59 5.21 13.76
CA SER A 109 3.08 3.83 13.84
C SER A 109 3.35 3.02 12.57
N ILE A 110 3.85 3.63 11.49
CA ILE A 110 4.19 2.95 10.24
C ILE A 110 5.64 2.49 10.29
N VAL A 111 5.88 1.24 9.93
CA VAL A 111 7.21 0.60 9.95
C VAL A 111 7.65 0.13 8.56
N GLY A 112 6.86 0.42 7.54
CA GLY A 112 7.17 0.05 6.17
C GLY A 112 6.08 0.44 5.18
N LEU A 113 6.44 0.34 3.90
CA LEU A 113 5.57 0.61 2.77
C LEU A 113 5.28 -0.69 2.02
N CYS A 114 4.05 -0.82 1.52
CA CYS A 114 3.64 -1.85 0.56
C CYS A 114 3.00 -1.12 -0.63
N VAL A 115 3.42 -1.46 -1.85
CA VAL A 115 2.90 -0.85 -3.08
C VAL A 115 2.36 -1.95 -3.98
N GLY A 116 1.05 -1.92 -4.23
CA GLY A 116 0.37 -2.74 -5.22
C GLY A 116 0.40 -2.03 -6.57
N THR A 117 1.08 -2.62 -7.55
CA THR A 117 1.21 -2.03 -8.87
C THR A 117 1.36 -3.07 -9.97
N ARG A 118 1.17 -2.65 -11.21
CA ARG A 118 1.43 -3.48 -12.39
C ARG A 118 2.95 -3.55 -12.62
N PRO A 119 3.50 -4.72 -12.97
CA PRO A 119 4.95 -4.91 -13.11
C PRO A 119 5.56 -4.07 -14.24
N ASP A 120 4.78 -3.72 -15.26
CA ASP A 120 5.19 -2.86 -16.37
C ASP A 120 5.06 -1.35 -16.07
N CYS A 121 4.63 -0.97 -14.87
CA CYS A 121 4.50 0.43 -14.45
C CYS A 121 5.48 0.82 -13.34
N VAL A 122 6.66 0.18 -13.28
CA VAL A 122 7.65 0.40 -12.21
C VAL A 122 9.00 0.81 -12.81
N PRO A 123 9.15 2.06 -13.26
CA PRO A 123 10.43 2.54 -13.77
C PRO A 123 11.46 2.67 -12.65
N ASP A 124 12.75 2.61 -12.99
CA ASP A 124 13.87 2.68 -12.02
C ASP A 124 13.76 3.89 -11.08
N ALA A 125 13.33 5.04 -11.59
CA ALA A 125 13.12 6.24 -10.80
C ALA A 125 12.15 6.06 -9.61
N VAL A 126 11.18 5.14 -9.71
CA VAL A 126 10.27 4.78 -8.62
C VAL A 126 10.94 3.84 -7.62
N LEU A 127 11.77 2.90 -8.10
CA LEU A 127 12.52 1.97 -7.25
C LEU A 127 13.61 2.70 -6.45
N ASP A 128 14.23 3.72 -7.06
CA ASP A 128 15.30 4.53 -6.47
C ASP A 128 14.79 5.66 -5.56
N LEU A 129 13.48 5.71 -5.27
CA LEU A 129 12.92 6.73 -4.40
C LEU A 129 13.58 6.68 -3.00
N PRO A 130 14.27 7.76 -2.57
CA PRO A 130 14.88 7.79 -1.25
C PRO A 130 13.79 8.05 -0.20
N LEU A 131 13.26 6.98 0.37
CA LEU A 131 12.29 7.04 1.48
C LEU A 131 13.03 6.86 2.81
N ARG A 132 12.74 7.72 3.78
CA ARG A 132 13.19 7.55 5.17
C ARG A 132 12.05 6.95 5.98
N ILE A 133 12.25 5.72 6.44
CA ILE A 133 11.33 4.92 7.27
C ILE A 133 11.93 4.80 8.68
#